data_AF-A0A935MP83-F1
#
_entry.id   AF-A0A935MP83-F1
#
_cell.length_a   1.000
_cell.length_b   1.000
_cell.length_c   1.000
_cell.angle_alpha   90.00
_cell.angle_beta   90.00
_cell.angle_gamma   90.00
#
_symmetry.space_group_name_H-M   'P 1'
#
loop_
_entity.id
_entity.type
_entity.pdbx_description
1 polymer ?
#
loop_
_entity_poly.entity_id
_entity_poly.type
_entity_poly.pdbx_seq_one_letter_code
_entity_poly.pdbx_strand_id
1 'polypeptide(L)'
;MENKSLAFDYMQKALFENMNIGDTLDNETKLNPDDKNELQTILDSIKGLGTQAMQNNAPQENYLKVQLDAMNRSMLNTYDTMDSLKESLQDVIKDAKSAYQYVLLMYLFAFYLGVALIVTSIIFAAQDKVFFSMAFGAIGLIDIVTHFIYKPPLDLQSSRANLAQLMVILTNWFSDVMNLNTFMGEQGKKLTLDQLKELSDKQNANTEKMLGLIERYCEPTVSGDKK
;
A
#
# COMPACT_ATOMS: atom_id res chain seq x y z
N MET A 1 -31.73 -31.53 33.11
CA MET A 1 -32.42 -30.23 32.94
C MET A 1 -33.68 -30.25 32.09
N GLU A 2 -34.83 -30.32 32.77
CA GLU A 2 -36.19 -30.16 32.21
C GLU A 2 -36.53 -28.68 31.96
N ASN A 3 -36.09 -27.75 32.83
CA ASN A 3 -36.35 -26.32 32.70
C ASN A 3 -35.16 -25.53 32.14
N LYS A 4 -34.83 -25.78 30.86
CA LYS A 4 -33.65 -25.20 30.18
C LYS A 4 -33.65 -23.67 30.11
N SER A 5 -34.82 -23.04 30.03
CA SER A 5 -34.93 -21.58 29.95
C SER A 5 -34.53 -20.92 31.26
N LEU A 6 -34.91 -21.51 32.40
CA LEU A 6 -34.57 -21.00 33.72
C LEU A 6 -33.08 -21.23 34.01
N ALA A 7 -32.55 -22.41 33.67
CA ALA A 7 -31.12 -22.69 33.77
C ALA A 7 -30.27 -21.71 32.95
N PHE A 8 -30.72 -21.36 31.74
CA PHE A 8 -30.04 -20.37 30.90
C PHE A 8 -30.04 -18.97 31.54
N ASP A 9 -31.15 -18.53 32.12
CA ASP A 9 -31.24 -17.24 32.83
C ASP A 9 -30.27 -17.19 34.02
N TYR A 10 -30.18 -18.26 34.81
CA TYR A 10 -29.22 -18.36 35.91
C TYR A 10 -27.76 -18.34 35.44
N MET A 11 -27.42 -19.04 34.35
CA MET A 11 -26.08 -18.98 33.76
C MET A 11 -25.75 -17.59 33.23
N GLN A 12 -26.69 -16.92 32.56
CA GLN A 12 -26.49 -15.57 32.04
C GLN A 12 -26.26 -14.57 33.17
N LYS A 13 -27.08 -14.62 34.23
CA LYS A 13 -26.89 -13.78 35.42
C LYS A 13 -25.57 -14.09 36.13
N ALA A 14 -25.16 -15.35 36.19
CA ALA A 14 -23.87 -15.72 36.77
C ALA A 14 -22.67 -15.15 36.00
N LEU A 15 -22.77 -15.12 34.66
CA LEU A 15 -21.69 -14.63 33.79
C LEU A 15 -21.60 -13.10 33.73
N PHE A 16 -22.72 -12.39 33.81
CA PHE A 16 -22.76 -10.95 33.50
C PHE A 16 -23.20 -10.05 34.66
N GLU A 17 -23.85 -10.59 35.70
CA GLU A 17 -24.45 -9.78 36.76
C GLU A 17 -23.89 -10.13 38.15
N ASN A 18 -23.95 -11.39 38.56
CA ASN A 18 -23.55 -11.84 39.89
C ASN A 18 -23.06 -13.29 39.87
N MET A 19 -21.75 -13.49 39.95
CA MET A 19 -21.11 -14.81 40.01
C MET A 19 -21.49 -15.67 41.23
N ASN A 20 -22.12 -15.08 42.26
CA ASN A 20 -22.60 -15.79 43.44
C ASN A 20 -24.09 -16.15 43.37
N ILE A 21 -24.73 -16.04 42.21
CA ILE A 21 -26.17 -16.31 42.07
C ILE A 21 -26.54 -17.79 42.37
N GLY A 22 -25.57 -18.71 42.28
CA GLY A 22 -25.74 -20.10 42.70
C GLY A 22 -26.14 -20.25 44.18
N ASP A 23 -25.71 -19.32 45.04
CA ASP A 23 -26.05 -19.34 46.48
C ASP A 23 -27.55 -19.08 46.72
N THR A 24 -28.29 -18.65 45.69
CA THR A 24 -29.75 -18.41 45.73
C THR A 24 -30.57 -19.55 45.15
N LEU A 25 -29.92 -20.59 44.60
CA LEU A 25 -30.58 -21.68 43.89
C LEU A 25 -31.42 -22.59 44.81
N ASP A 26 -31.05 -22.66 46.10
CA ASP A 26 -31.82 -23.39 47.12
C ASP A 26 -33.25 -22.84 47.28
N ASN A 27 -33.42 -21.53 47.07
CA ASN A 27 -34.71 -20.83 47.18
C ASN A 27 -35.59 -20.96 45.92
N GLU A 28 -35.08 -21.49 44.81
CA GLU A 28 -35.84 -21.60 43.56
C GLU A 28 -36.80 -22.80 43.60
N THR A 29 -38.10 -22.57 43.52
CA THR A 29 -39.12 -23.63 43.66
C THR A 29 -39.48 -24.29 42.33
N LYS A 30 -39.06 -23.71 41.20
CA LYS A 30 -39.40 -24.15 39.84
C LYS A 30 -38.43 -25.18 39.24
N LEU A 31 -37.39 -25.56 39.98
CA LEU A 31 -36.42 -26.57 39.59
C LEU A 31 -36.60 -27.83 40.43
N ASN A 32 -36.60 -28.98 39.77
CA ASN A 32 -36.56 -30.26 40.46
C ASN A 32 -35.17 -30.44 41.15
N PRO A 33 -35.04 -31.33 42.15
CA PRO A 33 -33.80 -31.49 42.91
C PRO A 33 -32.59 -31.90 42.05
N ASP A 34 -32.81 -32.69 41.00
CA ASP A 34 -31.75 -33.18 40.11
C ASP A 34 -31.21 -32.05 39.21
N ASP A 35 -32.10 -31.22 38.67
CA ASP A 35 -31.78 -30.04 37.87
C ASP A 35 -31.11 -28.94 38.71
N LYS A 36 -31.47 -28.82 39.99
CA LYS A 36 -30.77 -27.93 40.93
C LYS A 36 -29.32 -28.35 41.13
N ASN A 37 -29.08 -29.64 41.37
CA ASN A 37 -27.72 -30.16 41.54
C ASN A 37 -26.87 -30.00 40.27
N GLU A 38 -27.48 -30.26 39.10
CA GLU A 38 -26.83 -30.09 37.79
C GLU A 38 -26.46 -28.61 37.54
N LEU A 39 -27.41 -27.69 37.78
CA LEU A 39 -27.20 -26.26 37.59
C LEU A 39 -26.22 -25.68 38.62
N GLN A 40 -26.27 -26.12 39.88
CA GLN A 40 -25.31 -25.72 40.91
C GLN A 40 -23.88 -26.08 40.50
N THR A 41 -23.68 -27.30 39.97
CA THR A 41 -22.37 -27.77 39.49
C THR A 41 -21.84 -26.90 38.34
N ILE A 42 -22.72 -26.47 37.44
CA ILE A 42 -22.37 -25.58 36.33
C ILE A 42 -22.02 -24.17 36.85
N LEU A 43 -22.82 -23.63 37.77
CA LEU A 43 -22.59 -22.31 38.36
C LEU A 43 -21.31 -22.26 39.19
N ASP A 44 -21.00 -23.31 39.95
CA ASP A 44 -19.74 -23.44 40.70
C ASP A 44 -18.54 -23.55 39.76
N SER A 45 -18.69 -24.22 38.62
CA SER A 45 -17.65 -24.27 37.58
C SER A 45 -17.42 -22.90 36.95
N ILE A 46 -18.48 -22.15 36.66
CA ILE A 46 -18.40 -20.76 36.15
C ILE A 46 -17.73 -19.84 37.17
N LYS A 47 -18.10 -19.96 38.45
CA LYS A 47 -17.50 -19.22 39.56
C LYS A 47 -16.02 -19.57 39.72
N GLY A 48 -15.66 -20.85 39.62
CA GLY A 48 -14.27 -21.33 39.61
C GLY A 48 -13.45 -20.76 38.46
N LEU A 49 -13.99 -20.74 37.25
CA LEU A 49 -13.35 -20.15 36.08
C LEU A 49 -13.23 -18.62 36.19
N GLY A 50 -14.26 -17.94 36.69
CA GLY A 50 -14.26 -16.50 36.91
C GLY A 50 -13.26 -16.07 37.99
N THR A 51 -13.22 -16.79 39.10
CA THR A 51 -12.24 -16.56 40.19
C THR A 51 -10.82 -16.91 39.76
N GLN A 52 -10.61 -17.96 38.97
CA GLN A 52 -9.31 -18.27 38.39
C GLN A 52 -8.86 -17.23 37.36
N ALA A 53 -9.78 -16.69 36.56
CA ALA A 53 -9.51 -15.57 35.65
C ALA A 53 -9.17 -14.28 36.41
N MET A 54 -9.83 -14.01 37.54
CA MET A 54 -9.53 -12.87 38.41
C MET A 54 -8.25 -13.05 39.25
N GLN A 55 -7.93 -14.26 39.68
CA GLN A 55 -6.66 -14.55 40.37
C GLN A 55 -5.46 -14.55 39.40
N ASN A 56 -5.68 -14.92 38.14
CA ASN A 56 -4.70 -14.79 37.07
C ASN A 56 -4.58 -13.36 36.53
N ASN A 57 -4.75 -12.31 37.36
CA ASN A 57 -4.67 -10.86 37.06
C ASN A 57 -3.29 -10.35 36.55
N ALA A 58 -2.48 -11.20 35.92
CA ALA A 58 -1.32 -10.85 35.12
C ALA A 58 -1.58 -10.52 33.62
N PRO A 59 -2.78 -10.55 32.99
CA PRO A 59 -2.86 -10.47 31.54
C PRO A 59 -3.14 -9.06 31.03
N GLN A 60 -3.60 -8.11 31.86
CA GLN A 60 -4.02 -6.80 31.36
C GLN A 60 -2.82 -5.94 30.91
N GLU A 61 -1.66 -6.07 31.58
CA GLU A 61 -0.39 -5.53 31.08
C GLU A 61 0.09 -6.23 29.80
N ASN A 62 -0.09 -7.55 29.70
CA ASN A 62 0.31 -8.32 28.53
C ASN A 62 -0.55 -8.04 27.31
N TYR A 63 -1.86 -7.84 27.45
CA TYR A 63 -2.72 -7.44 26.33
C TYR A 63 -2.37 -6.03 25.85
N LEU A 64 -2.10 -5.08 26.76
CA LEU A 64 -1.68 -3.74 26.38
C LEU A 64 -0.31 -3.76 25.68
N LYS A 65 0.64 -4.53 26.20
CA LYS A 65 1.97 -4.73 25.58
C LYS A 65 1.88 -5.42 24.24
N VAL A 66 1.12 -6.50 24.10
CA VAL A 66 0.95 -7.23 22.83
C VAL A 66 0.27 -6.34 21.79
N GLN A 67 -0.71 -5.52 22.20
CA GLN A 67 -1.34 -4.55 21.30
C GLN A 67 -0.37 -3.43 20.90
N LEU A 68 0.39 -2.85 21.84
CA LEU A 68 1.44 -1.87 21.54
C LEU A 68 2.54 -2.44 20.65
N ASP A 69 2.96 -3.68 20.91
CA ASP A 69 3.98 -4.38 20.13
C ASP A 69 3.49 -4.70 18.73
N ALA A 70 2.22 -5.13 18.57
CA ALA A 70 1.61 -5.34 17.26
C ALA A 70 1.51 -4.02 16.48
N MET A 71 1.15 -2.93 17.16
CA MET A 71 1.05 -1.60 16.55
C MET A 71 2.44 -1.04 16.18
N ASN A 72 3.44 -1.23 17.04
CA ASN A 72 4.83 -0.88 16.77
C ASN A 72 5.40 -1.70 15.61
N ARG A 73 5.16 -3.02 15.56
CA ARG A 73 5.57 -3.85 14.42
C ARG A 73 4.86 -3.44 13.14
N SER A 74 3.57 -3.11 13.19
CA SER A 74 2.83 -2.61 12.03
C SER A 74 3.39 -1.27 11.55
N MET A 75 3.73 -0.35 12.45
CA MET A 75 4.43 0.89 12.10
C MET A 75 5.79 0.61 11.49
N LEU A 76 6.62 -0.22 12.11
CA LEU A 76 7.95 -0.58 11.59
C LEU A 76 7.87 -1.22 10.21
N ASN A 77 6.96 -2.17 10.00
CA ASN A 77 6.76 -2.79 8.69
C ASN A 77 6.27 -1.77 7.64
N THR A 78 5.46 -0.79 8.04
CA THR A 78 5.01 0.30 7.15
C THR A 78 6.18 1.22 6.79
N TYR A 79 7.03 1.54 7.76
CA TYR A 79 8.27 2.29 7.53
C TYR A 79 9.22 1.53 6.59
N ASP A 80 9.46 0.24 6.83
CA ASP A 80 10.33 -0.59 5.97
C ASP A 80 9.77 -0.73 4.55
N THR A 81 8.45 -0.89 4.42
CA THR A 81 7.79 -0.92 3.11
C THR A 81 7.91 0.43 2.41
N MET A 82 7.82 1.54 3.14
CA MET A 82 7.99 2.86 2.56
C MET A 82 9.44 3.15 2.18
N ASP A 83 10.40 2.78 3.02
CA ASP A 83 11.82 2.96 2.73
C ASP A 83 12.21 2.14 1.51
N SER A 84 11.75 0.89 1.39
CA SER A 84 11.98 0.09 0.18
C SER A 84 11.27 0.63 -1.06
N LEU A 85 10.05 1.15 -0.95
CA LEU A 85 9.36 1.82 -2.06
C LEU A 85 10.10 3.10 -2.48
N LYS A 86 10.54 3.91 -1.52
CA LYS A 86 11.29 5.14 -1.76
C LYS A 86 12.64 4.85 -2.39
N GLU A 87 13.35 3.84 -1.91
CA GLU A 87 14.63 3.39 -2.47
C GLU A 87 14.44 2.86 -3.90
N SER A 88 13.44 2.01 -4.12
CA SER A 88 13.10 1.52 -5.47
C SER A 88 12.74 2.66 -6.44
N LEU A 89 11.96 3.65 -6.00
CA LEU A 89 11.65 4.83 -6.83
C LEU A 89 12.89 5.69 -7.09
N GLN A 90 13.78 5.84 -6.10
CA GLN A 90 15.04 6.55 -6.28
C GLN A 90 15.95 5.84 -7.29
N ASP A 91 16.00 4.51 -7.26
CA ASP A 91 16.73 3.71 -8.22
C ASP A 91 16.13 3.84 -9.62
N VAL A 92 14.80 3.75 -9.75
CA VAL A 92 14.12 3.98 -11.04
C VAL A 92 14.38 5.40 -11.57
N ILE A 93 14.40 6.43 -10.71
CA ILE A 93 14.78 7.80 -11.11
C ILE A 93 16.23 7.84 -11.60
N LYS A 94 17.14 7.21 -10.87
CA LYS A 94 18.57 7.20 -11.17
C LYS A 94 18.85 6.47 -12.48
N ASP A 95 18.19 5.36 -12.71
CA ASP A 95 18.27 4.57 -13.93
C ASP A 95 17.65 5.31 -15.11
N ALA A 96 16.46 5.92 -14.93
CA ALA A 96 15.84 6.75 -15.96
C ALA A 96 16.72 7.95 -16.35
N LYS A 97 17.35 8.60 -15.37
CA LYS A 97 18.30 9.71 -15.61
C LYS A 97 19.54 9.23 -16.36
N SER A 98 20.06 8.06 -16.03
CA SER A 98 21.25 7.49 -16.68
C SER A 98 20.92 7.07 -18.12
N ALA A 99 19.81 6.35 -18.33
CA ALA A 99 19.30 5.99 -19.65
C ALA A 99 19.09 7.23 -20.52
N TYR A 100 18.54 8.31 -19.96
CA TYR A 100 18.42 9.59 -20.66
C TYR A 100 19.76 10.15 -21.12
N GLN A 101 20.77 10.14 -20.24
CA GLN A 101 22.10 10.62 -20.60
C GLN A 101 22.71 9.80 -21.74
N TYR A 102 22.52 8.47 -21.74
CA TYR A 102 22.98 7.61 -22.83
C TYR A 102 22.24 7.89 -24.15
N VAL A 103 20.92 8.05 -24.12
CA VAL A 103 20.13 8.39 -25.31
C VAL A 103 20.53 9.76 -25.86
N LEU A 104 20.70 10.76 -24.99
CA LEU A 104 21.15 12.09 -25.38
C LEU A 104 22.55 12.05 -26.01
N LEU A 105 23.47 11.26 -25.44
CA LEU A 105 24.81 11.09 -25.97
C LEU A 105 24.80 10.41 -27.34
N MET A 106 24.04 9.32 -27.51
CA MET A 106 23.86 8.63 -28.79
C MET A 106 23.33 9.58 -29.86
N TYR A 107 22.35 10.40 -29.51
CA TYR A 107 21.75 11.40 -30.38
C TYR A 107 22.74 12.51 -30.79
N LEU A 108 23.55 12.98 -29.83
CA LEU A 108 24.60 13.96 -30.07
C LEU A 108 25.68 13.40 -31.02
N PHE A 109 26.05 12.13 -30.85
CA PHE A 109 26.96 11.44 -31.76
C PHE A 109 26.38 11.30 -33.17
N ALA A 110 25.12 10.86 -33.30
CA ALA A 110 24.46 10.75 -34.60
C ALA A 110 24.41 12.10 -35.32
N PHE A 111 24.07 13.19 -34.62
CA PHE A 111 24.08 14.53 -35.18
C PHE A 111 25.45 14.93 -35.75
N TYR A 112 26.51 14.79 -34.96
CA TYR A 112 27.85 15.13 -35.41
C TYR A 112 28.33 14.24 -36.55
N LEU A 113 27.93 12.96 -36.55
CA LEU A 113 28.22 12.04 -37.63
C LEU A 113 27.52 12.48 -38.93
N GLY A 114 26.24 12.82 -38.89
CA GLY A 114 25.51 13.38 -40.03
C GLY A 114 26.15 14.65 -40.58
N VAL A 115 26.57 15.58 -39.72
CA VAL A 115 27.29 16.80 -40.12
C VAL A 115 28.65 16.46 -40.75
N ALA A 116 29.42 15.55 -40.16
CA ALA A 116 30.71 15.11 -40.70
C ALA A 116 30.57 14.46 -42.08
N LEU A 117 29.50 13.69 -42.31
CA LEU A 117 29.19 13.10 -43.61
C LEU A 117 28.90 14.16 -44.68
N ILE A 118 28.18 15.24 -44.33
CA ILE A 118 27.93 16.36 -45.23
C ILE A 118 29.23 17.10 -45.57
N VAL A 119 30.09 17.38 -44.57
CA VAL A 119 31.39 18.02 -44.81
C VAL A 119 32.26 17.14 -45.72
N THR A 120 32.29 15.83 -45.46
CA THR A 120 33.04 14.87 -46.29
C THR A 120 32.51 14.82 -47.73
N SER A 121 31.19 14.92 -47.90
CA SER A 121 30.54 15.02 -49.21
C SER A 121 31.00 16.25 -50.00
N ILE A 122 31.12 17.41 -49.33
CA ILE A 122 31.62 18.65 -49.96
C ILE A 122 33.09 18.50 -50.39
N ILE A 123 33.92 17.88 -49.55
CA ILE A 123 35.34 17.61 -49.88
C ILE A 123 35.45 16.68 -51.09
N PHE A 124 34.63 15.62 -51.16
CA PHE A 124 34.63 14.73 -52.32
C PHE A 124 34.07 15.38 -53.59
N ALA A 125 33.11 16.29 -53.47
CA ALA A 125 32.64 17.10 -54.60
C ALA A 125 33.79 17.93 -55.19
N ALA A 126 34.61 18.55 -54.33
CA ALA A 126 35.77 19.33 -54.74
C ALA A 126 36.90 18.50 -55.39
N GLN A 127 36.88 17.16 -55.22
CA GLN A 127 37.82 16.23 -55.86
C GLN A 127 37.24 15.54 -57.12
N ASP A 128 36.12 16.03 -57.66
CA ASP A 128 35.39 15.41 -58.78
C ASP A 128 34.93 13.96 -58.53
N LYS A 129 34.85 13.53 -57.27
CA LYS A 129 34.35 12.20 -56.87
C LYS A 129 32.84 12.22 -56.66
N VAL A 130 32.12 12.41 -57.76
CA VAL A 130 30.66 12.66 -57.79
C VAL A 130 29.86 11.57 -57.06
N PHE A 131 30.18 10.29 -57.27
CA PHE A 131 29.46 9.18 -56.64
C PHE A 131 29.55 9.21 -55.10
N PHE A 132 30.75 9.41 -54.56
CA PHE A 132 30.97 9.45 -53.11
C PHE A 132 30.38 10.71 -52.48
N SER A 133 30.48 11.86 -53.17
CA SER A 133 29.83 13.09 -52.73
C SER A 133 28.32 12.91 -52.61
N MET A 134 27.68 12.34 -53.64
CA MET A 134 26.24 12.12 -53.63
C MET A 134 25.80 11.13 -52.54
N ALA A 135 26.53 10.02 -52.38
CA ALA A 135 26.21 9.00 -51.38
C ALA A 135 26.33 9.54 -49.94
N PHE A 136 27.45 10.16 -49.59
CA PHE A 136 27.66 10.69 -48.23
C PHE A 136 26.79 11.91 -47.94
N GLY A 137 26.51 12.74 -48.95
CA GLY A 137 25.61 13.88 -48.83
C GLY A 137 24.18 13.43 -48.56
N ALA A 138 23.69 12.44 -49.31
CA ALA A 138 22.35 11.90 -49.11
C ALA A 138 22.20 11.21 -47.74
N ILE A 139 23.17 10.40 -47.32
CA ILE A 139 23.13 9.72 -46.01
C ILE A 139 23.16 10.74 -44.87
N GLY A 140 24.06 11.71 -44.91
CA GLY A 140 24.15 12.75 -43.85
C GLY A 140 22.89 13.61 -43.77
N LEU A 141 22.25 13.90 -44.90
CA LEU A 141 21.01 14.68 -44.95
C LEU A 141 19.81 13.88 -44.42
N ILE A 142 19.71 12.59 -44.77
CA ILE A 142 18.71 11.68 -44.20
C ILE A 142 18.86 11.58 -42.68
N ASP A 143 20.10 11.44 -42.18
CA ASP A 143 20.38 11.32 -40.75
C ASP A 143 19.95 12.57 -39.98
N ILE A 144 20.30 13.76 -40.47
CA ILE A 144 19.87 15.03 -39.89
C ILE A 144 18.35 15.22 -39.96
N VAL A 145 17.72 14.92 -41.10
CA VAL A 145 16.25 15.07 -41.24
C VAL A 145 15.52 14.11 -40.30
N THR A 146 15.99 12.86 -40.20
CA THR A 146 15.43 11.86 -39.28
C THR A 146 15.55 12.34 -37.84
N HIS A 147 16.70 12.94 -37.48
CA HIS A 147 16.96 13.53 -36.18
C HIS A 147 16.04 14.72 -35.83
N PHE A 148 15.70 15.58 -36.81
CA PHE A 148 14.77 16.69 -36.57
C PHE A 148 13.29 16.24 -36.49
N ILE A 149 12.93 15.16 -37.19
CA ILE A 149 11.56 14.64 -37.26
C ILE A 149 11.26 13.74 -36.06
N TYR A 150 12.16 12.81 -35.73
CA TYR A 150 12.05 12.01 -34.51
C TYR A 150 12.47 12.89 -33.34
N LYS A 151 11.53 13.17 -32.44
CA LYS A 151 11.76 13.97 -31.23
C LYS A 151 11.81 13.11 -29.96
N PRO A 152 12.88 12.33 -29.72
CA PRO A 152 13.16 11.75 -28.40
C PRO A 152 13.06 12.77 -27.23
N PRO A 153 13.42 14.06 -27.38
CA PRO A 153 13.32 15.02 -26.27
C PRO A 153 11.91 15.25 -25.73
N LEU A 154 10.86 15.06 -26.55
CA LEU A 154 9.46 15.21 -26.12
C LEU A 154 9.02 14.00 -25.28
N ASP A 155 9.37 12.79 -25.71
CA ASP A 155 9.09 11.56 -24.95
C ASP A 155 9.85 11.55 -23.62
N LEU A 156 11.05 12.12 -23.60
CA LEU A 156 11.83 12.29 -22.38
C LEU A 156 11.28 13.37 -21.44
N GLN A 157 10.65 14.42 -21.97
CA GLN A 157 9.92 15.37 -21.14
C GLN A 157 8.64 14.77 -20.56
N SER A 158 7.89 13.96 -21.33
CA SER A 158 6.70 13.28 -20.81
C SER A 158 7.08 12.26 -19.73
N SER A 159 8.17 11.50 -19.92
CA SER A 159 8.70 10.58 -18.92
C SER A 159 9.05 11.28 -17.60
N ARG A 160 9.66 12.47 -17.64
CA ARG A 160 9.96 13.27 -16.44
C ARG A 160 8.70 13.81 -15.75
N ALA A 161 7.69 14.21 -16.53
CA ALA A 161 6.40 14.65 -15.99
C ALA A 161 5.66 13.49 -15.30
N ASN A 162 5.60 12.31 -15.93
CA ASN A 162 4.97 11.11 -15.38
C ASN A 162 5.68 10.64 -14.11
N LEU A 163 7.01 10.70 -14.08
CA LEU A 163 7.81 10.35 -12.90
C LEU A 163 7.58 11.31 -11.72
N ALA A 164 7.48 12.61 -12.00
CA ALA A 164 7.14 13.60 -10.98
C ALA A 164 5.71 13.38 -10.44
N GLN A 165 4.77 13.02 -11.32
CA GLN A 165 3.40 12.69 -10.94
C GLN A 165 3.35 11.44 -10.05
N LEU A 166 4.10 10.39 -10.39
CA LEU A 166 4.23 9.17 -9.58
C LEU A 166 4.76 9.49 -8.17
N MET A 167 5.80 10.31 -8.07
CA MET A 167 6.37 10.74 -6.79
C MET A 167 5.37 11.51 -5.92
N VAL A 168 4.56 12.39 -6.52
CA VAL A 168 3.52 13.13 -5.80
C VAL A 168 2.41 12.19 -5.30
N ILE A 169 1.96 11.26 -6.15
CA ILE A 169 0.92 10.29 -5.81
C ILE A 169 1.38 9.40 -4.63
N LEU A 170 2.60 8.87 -4.68
CA LEU A 170 3.14 8.01 -3.63
C LEU A 170 3.39 8.75 -2.32
N THR A 171 3.90 9.99 -2.39
CA THR A 171 4.10 10.82 -1.19
C THR A 171 2.77 11.13 -0.50
N ASN A 172 1.72 11.42 -1.26
CA ASN A 172 0.38 11.66 -0.70
C ASN A 172 -0.21 10.40 -0.05
N TRP A 173 -0.14 9.25 -0.72
CA TRP A 173 -0.63 7.99 -0.17
C TRP A 173 0.11 7.63 1.13
N PHE A 174 1.43 7.81 1.17
CA PHE A 174 2.21 7.58 2.39
C PHE A 174 1.80 8.52 3.52
N SER A 175 1.61 9.81 3.23
CA SER A 175 1.14 10.78 4.23
C SER A 175 -0.22 10.36 4.79
N ASP A 176 -1.13 9.84 3.97
CA ASP A 176 -2.43 9.35 4.41
C ASP A 176 -2.31 8.13 5.32
N VAL A 177 -1.45 7.16 4.98
CA VAL A 177 -1.19 5.97 5.81
C VAL A 177 -0.59 6.36 7.17
N MET A 178 0.36 7.31 7.18
CA MET A 178 0.97 7.82 8.41
C MET A 178 -0.06 8.51 9.30
N ASN A 179 -0.89 9.39 8.72
CA ASN A 179 -1.97 10.05 9.44
C ASN A 179 -2.96 9.04 10.03
N LEU A 180 -3.28 7.98 9.28
CA LEU A 180 -4.15 6.89 9.74
C LEU A 180 -3.53 6.12 10.92
N ASN A 181 -2.25 5.78 10.83
CA ASN A 181 -1.53 5.07 11.88
C ASN A 181 -1.39 5.92 13.15
N THR A 182 -1.12 7.22 13.02
CA THR A 182 -1.13 8.16 14.14
C THR A 182 -2.52 8.25 14.77
N PHE A 183 -3.58 8.37 13.96
CA PHE A 183 -4.95 8.37 14.45
C PHE A 183 -5.32 7.08 15.20
N MET A 184 -4.94 5.91 14.66
CA MET A 184 -5.12 4.63 15.35
C MET A 184 -4.28 4.52 16.63
N GLY A 185 -3.09 5.11 16.67
CA GLY A 185 -2.27 5.14 17.88
C GLY A 185 -2.86 5.99 19.00
N GLU A 186 -3.47 7.13 18.66
CA GLU A 186 -4.07 8.05 19.62
C GLU A 186 -5.48 7.62 20.05
N GLN A 187 -6.28 7.07 19.14
CA GLN A 187 -7.71 6.77 19.36
C GLN A 187 -8.08 5.28 19.28
N GLY A 188 -7.11 4.39 19.01
CA GLY A 188 -7.30 2.94 18.82
C GLY A 188 -8.10 2.25 19.92
N LYS A 189 -7.93 2.69 21.17
CA LYS A 189 -8.64 2.11 22.33
C LYS A 189 -10.11 2.50 22.42
N LYS A 190 -10.56 3.50 21.65
CA LYS A 190 -11.93 4.02 21.63
C LYS A 190 -12.68 3.72 20.34
N LEU A 191 -11.99 3.14 19.35
CA LEU A 191 -12.56 2.80 18.05
C LEU A 191 -13.44 1.56 18.15
N THR A 192 -14.67 1.68 17.67
CA THR A 192 -15.58 0.54 17.51
C THR A 192 -15.19 -0.32 16.30
N LEU A 193 -15.63 -1.57 16.27
CA LEU A 193 -15.41 -2.50 15.15
C LEU A 193 -15.91 -1.91 13.81
N ASP A 194 -17.02 -1.19 13.81
CA ASP A 194 -17.56 -0.54 12.62
C ASP A 194 -16.66 0.60 12.12
N GLN A 195 -16.08 1.39 13.04
CA GLN A 195 -15.15 2.46 12.67
C GLN A 195 -13.82 1.91 12.15
N LEU A 196 -13.35 0.77 12.67
CA LEU A 196 -12.18 0.05 12.15
C LEU A 196 -12.43 -0.45 10.72
N LYS A 197 -13.63 -0.99 10.46
CA LYS A 197 -14.03 -1.42 9.12
C LYS A 197 -14.11 -0.24 8.15
N GLU A 198 -14.71 0.86 8.56
CA GLU A 198 -14.77 2.09 7.75
C GLU A 198 -13.36 2.64 7.44
N LEU A 199 -12.43 2.58 8.40
CA LEU A 199 -11.04 2.96 8.20
C LEU A 199 -10.35 2.10 7.14
N SER A 200 -10.52 0.78 7.24
CA SER A 200 -10.00 -0.20 6.29
C SER A 200 -10.56 0.03 4.89
N ASP A 201 -11.88 0.26 4.77
CA ASP A 201 -12.54 0.53 3.50
C ASP A 201 -12.04 1.85 2.88
N LYS A 202 -11.82 2.90 3.69
CA LYS A 202 -11.21 4.16 3.23
C LYS A 202 -9.77 3.98 2.77
N GLN A 203 -8.98 3.16 3.46
CA GLN A 203 -7.59 2.90 3.07
C GLN A 203 -7.52 2.13 1.74
N ASN A 204 -8.42 1.15 1.54
CA ASN A 204 -8.54 0.45 0.27
C ASN A 204 -8.98 1.40 -0.85
N ALA A 205 -9.98 2.26 -0.62
CA ALA A 205 -10.41 3.25 -1.59
C ALA A 205 -9.32 4.27 -1.94
N ASN A 206 -8.50 4.70 -0.97
CA ASN A 206 -7.36 5.58 -1.22
C ASN A 206 -6.26 4.86 -2.03
N THR A 207 -6.04 3.57 -1.78
CA THR A 207 -5.08 2.76 -2.54
C THR A 207 -5.58 2.51 -3.97
N GLU A 208 -6.87 2.23 -4.15
CA GLU A 208 -7.50 2.12 -5.47
C GLU A 208 -7.39 3.45 -6.24
N LYS A 209 -7.63 4.57 -5.57
CA LYS A 209 -7.44 5.90 -6.16
C LYS A 209 -5.98 6.15 -6.53
N MET A 210 -5.02 5.72 -5.72
CA MET A 210 -3.59 5.79 -6.04
C MET A 210 -3.29 5.00 -7.31
N LEU A 211 -3.75 3.75 -7.40
CA LEU A 211 -3.57 2.90 -8.58
C LEU A 211 -4.20 3.52 -9.82
N GLY A 212 -5.42 4.03 -9.73
CA GLY A 212 -6.08 4.72 -10.84
C GLY A 212 -5.41 6.02 -11.26
N LEU A 213 -4.77 6.75 -10.31
CA LEU A 213 -3.95 7.92 -10.64
C LEU A 213 -2.66 7.50 -11.35
N ILE A 214 -2.01 6.41 -10.93
CA ILE A 214 -0.82 5.87 -11.59
C ILE A 214 -1.18 5.41 -13.01
N GLU A 215 -2.26 4.66 -13.18
CA GLU A 215 -2.72 4.21 -14.50
C GLU A 215 -3.02 5.42 -15.40
N ARG A 216 -3.75 6.41 -14.90
CA ARG A 216 -4.15 7.59 -15.67
C ARG A 216 -2.98 8.49 -16.09
N TYR A 217 -1.98 8.62 -15.23
CA TYR A 217 -0.92 9.63 -15.39
C TYR A 217 0.44 9.05 -15.76
N CYS A 218 0.67 7.76 -15.51
CA CYS A 218 1.96 7.11 -15.74
C CYS A 218 1.93 6.10 -16.88
N GLU A 219 0.77 5.55 -17.27
CA GLU A 219 0.69 4.73 -18.49
C GLU A 219 0.59 5.61 -19.74
N PRO A 220 1.28 5.23 -20.84
CA PRO A 220 1.07 5.87 -22.12
C PRO A 220 -0.38 5.62 -22.53
N THR A 221 -1.17 6.69 -22.65
CA THR A 221 -2.51 6.61 -23.24
C THR A 221 -2.34 6.07 -24.65
N VAL A 222 -2.70 4.80 -24.85
CA VAL A 222 -2.78 4.23 -26.19
C VAL A 222 -3.82 5.06 -26.91
N SER A 223 -3.37 5.88 -27.84
CA SER A 223 -4.23 6.69 -28.71
C SER A 223 -5.08 5.73 -29.55
N GLY A 224 -6.23 5.34 -29.03
CA GLY A 224 -7.11 4.34 -29.63
C GLY A 224 -8.60 4.56 -29.35
N ASP A 225 -8.97 5.13 -28.20
CA ASP A 225 -10.37 5.39 -27.91
C ASP A 225 -10.82 6.76 -28.43
N LYS A 226 -11.07 6.79 -29.74
CA LYS A 226 -12.00 7.75 -30.33
C LYS A 226 -13.41 7.43 -29.81
N LYS A 227 -14.00 8.36 -29.05
CA LYS A 227 -15.45 8.58 -29.09
C LYS A 227 -15.75 9.62 -30.16
#